data_AF-A0A261FXZ5-F1
#
_entry.id   AF-A0A261FXZ5-F1
#
_cell.length_a   1.000
_cell.length_b   1.000
_cell.length_c   1.000
_cell.angle_alpha   90.00
_cell.angle_beta   90.00
_cell.angle_gamma   90.00
#
_symmetry.space_group_name_H-M   'P 1'
#
loop_
_entity.id
_entity.type
_entity.pdbx_description
1 polymer ?
#
loop_
_entity_poly.entity_id
_entity_poly.type
_entity_poly.pdbx_seq_one_letter_code
_entity_poly.pdbx_strand_id
1 'polypeptide(L)'
;MVDGMNETTNAIGAASAAGTPTDVASTNADASVSDANVLAASAEAPTAVAKTAEPRAIKAKVSASSIPESDLSLADIGRRRAHPARWAAYILTVLVAIIGPYWLGRTLAVNNTAWLVAHLSGIDPRGIALVSWAVTVVTFVGLAMAVVVSPSWPWLIVFVVGLACEQFVAGLCILKTNFWYSTYVVYGEHSGLANAANLGILAAGAGVAVFAVLWVGLLVVIKKDSPFNVLTRSWSSFILFFVLEFAALLIVLFGGLLNTV
;
A
#
# COMPACT_ATOMS: atom_id res chain seq x y z
N MET A 1 12.54 -8.35 75.07
CA MET A 1 11.28 -9.09 74.83
C MET A 1 11.10 -9.14 73.32
N VAL A 2 11.43 -10.25 72.64
CA VAL A 2 10.71 -11.57 72.64
C VAL A 2 9.39 -11.40 71.89
N ASP A 3 9.06 -12.13 70.82
CA ASP A 3 9.72 -13.12 69.92
C ASP A 3 9.01 -12.97 68.54
N GLY A 4 9.34 -13.56 67.38
CA GLY A 4 10.11 -14.75 67.04
C GLY A 4 9.20 -15.80 66.34
N MET A 5 9.58 -16.26 65.13
CA MET A 5 9.23 -17.59 64.53
C MET A 5 7.75 -17.82 64.08
N ASN A 6 7.35 -18.56 63.02
CA ASN A 6 7.96 -19.37 61.92
C ASN A 6 7.15 -19.08 60.61
N GLU A 7 7.52 -19.31 59.35
CA GLU A 7 8.37 -20.27 58.61
C GLU A 7 7.79 -21.68 58.32
N THR A 8 8.28 -22.32 57.24
CA THR A 8 7.83 -23.58 56.54
C THR A 8 6.60 -23.44 55.65
N THR A 9 6.48 -24.05 54.45
CA THR A 9 7.30 -25.00 53.64
C THR A 9 6.96 -24.75 52.15
N ASN A 10 7.68 -25.18 51.09
CA ASN A 10 8.75 -26.16 50.95
C ASN A 10 9.60 -25.86 49.69
N ALA A 11 10.92 -26.08 49.75
CA ALA A 11 11.79 -26.10 48.57
C ALA A 11 12.77 -27.27 48.70
N ILE A 12 12.75 -28.19 47.74
CA ILE A 12 13.72 -29.28 47.59
C ILE A 12 14.10 -29.33 46.11
N GLY A 13 15.40 -29.44 45.82
CA GLY A 13 15.91 -29.47 44.46
C GLY A 13 16.86 -30.64 44.20
N ALA A 14 17.58 -30.53 43.07
CA ALA A 14 18.79 -31.25 42.71
C ALA A 14 18.71 -32.76 42.34
N ALA A 15 18.78 -32.99 41.02
CA ALA A 15 19.90 -33.68 40.34
C ALA A 15 20.02 -35.23 40.26
N SER A 16 20.24 -35.67 39.00
CA SER A 16 21.31 -36.60 38.57
C SER A 16 21.09 -38.13 38.44
N ALA A 17 20.76 -38.52 37.19
CA ALA A 17 21.53 -39.45 36.33
C ALA A 17 21.47 -41.00 36.46
N ALA A 18 21.81 -41.63 35.31
CA ALA A 18 22.03 -43.05 34.99
C ALA A 18 20.80 -43.99 34.96
N GLY A 19 20.64 -44.91 33.99
CA GLY A 19 21.43 -45.17 32.77
C GLY A 19 20.86 -46.36 31.95
N THR A 20 20.69 -46.23 30.61
CA THR A 20 21.55 -46.77 29.51
C THR A 20 21.01 -48.13 28.94
N PRO A 21 21.55 -48.77 27.86
CA PRO A 21 20.87 -48.78 26.54
C PRO A 21 20.78 -50.17 25.84
N THR A 22 20.44 -50.19 24.54
CA THR A 22 20.87 -51.13 23.45
C THR A 22 20.11 -50.72 22.15
N ASP A 23 20.56 -50.86 20.90
CA ASP A 23 21.88 -51.06 20.25
C ASP A 23 21.72 -50.62 18.76
N VAL A 24 22.64 -49.86 18.10
CA VAL A 24 23.77 -50.31 17.21
C VAL A 24 23.28 -50.99 15.89
N ALA A 25 23.72 -50.70 14.65
CA ALA A 25 24.82 -49.89 14.07
C ALA A 25 24.48 -49.27 12.68
N SER A 26 25.36 -48.41 12.17
CA SER A 26 25.46 -47.95 10.77
C SER A 26 26.35 -48.86 9.89
N THR A 27 26.44 -48.60 8.57
CA THR A 27 27.71 -48.31 7.83
C THR A 27 27.73 -48.77 6.34
N ASN A 28 28.28 -47.92 5.45
CA ASN A 28 28.72 -48.12 4.04
C ASN A 28 27.65 -48.41 2.95
N ALA A 29 27.76 -48.04 1.66
CA ALA A 29 28.63 -47.21 0.80
C ALA A 29 28.92 -47.96 -0.53
N ASP A 30 28.83 -47.24 -1.65
CA ASP A 30 29.26 -47.55 -3.03
C ASP A 30 29.34 -49.00 -3.56
N ALA A 31 28.54 -49.27 -4.59
CA ALA A 31 28.98 -49.97 -5.80
C ALA A 31 28.11 -49.57 -7.01
N SER A 32 28.74 -49.34 -8.15
CA SER A 32 28.09 -48.93 -9.40
C SER A 32 28.52 -49.86 -10.55
N VAL A 33 27.62 -50.07 -11.54
CA VAL A 33 27.92 -50.67 -12.87
C VAL A 33 28.37 -52.16 -12.81
N SER A 34 28.19 -53.03 -13.81
CA SER A 34 27.38 -53.05 -15.04
C SER A 34 26.22 -54.08 -14.87
N ASP A 35 25.62 -54.81 -15.83
CA ASP A 35 25.77 -54.93 -17.29
C ASP A 35 24.44 -55.33 -17.95
N ALA A 36 24.44 -55.60 -19.26
CA ALA A 36 23.26 -55.87 -20.07
C ALA A 36 23.27 -57.23 -20.81
N ASN A 37 22.05 -57.59 -21.26
CA ASN A 37 21.74 -58.33 -22.50
C ASN A 37 21.81 -59.88 -22.50
N VAL A 38 20.78 -60.51 -23.08
CA VAL A 38 20.83 -61.43 -24.25
C VAL A 38 19.43 -62.04 -24.52
N LEU A 39 18.84 -61.70 -25.69
CA LEU A 39 18.03 -62.47 -26.70
C LEU A 39 17.09 -63.64 -26.26
N ALA A 40 16.02 -64.06 -26.96
CA ALA A 40 15.38 -63.85 -28.30
C ALA A 40 13.98 -64.56 -28.31
N ALA A 41 13.09 -64.58 -29.33
CA ALA A 41 12.73 -63.77 -30.52
C ALA A 41 11.42 -64.35 -31.16
N SER A 42 11.01 -63.86 -32.36
CA SER A 42 9.90 -64.34 -33.25
C SER A 42 8.45 -64.06 -32.78
N ALA A 43 7.60 -63.29 -33.49
CA ALA A 43 7.02 -63.41 -34.86
C ALA A 43 5.90 -64.48 -34.95
N GLU A 44 4.76 -64.32 -35.65
CA GLU A 44 4.36 -63.44 -36.77
C GLU A 44 2.80 -63.34 -36.89
N ALA A 45 2.25 -62.57 -37.84
CA ALA A 45 0.80 -62.48 -38.16
C ALA A 45 0.55 -62.57 -39.68
N PRO A 46 -0.67 -62.93 -40.16
CA PRO A 46 -1.32 -62.10 -41.20
C PRO A 46 -2.88 -62.07 -41.20
N THR A 47 -3.49 -61.60 -42.31
CA THR A 47 -4.77 -60.85 -42.42
C THR A 47 -5.90 -61.51 -43.24
N ALA A 48 -7.14 -60.95 -43.18
CA ALA A 48 -8.25 -61.18 -44.12
C ALA A 48 -9.24 -59.97 -44.20
N VAL A 49 -10.12 -59.90 -45.21
CA VAL A 49 -10.67 -58.63 -45.79
C VAL A 49 -12.20 -58.60 -46.05
N ALA A 50 -12.81 -57.41 -45.92
CA ALA A 50 -14.05 -56.84 -46.52
C ALA A 50 -15.49 -57.30 -46.14
N LYS A 51 -16.37 -56.28 -45.88
CA LYS A 51 -17.78 -56.24 -46.35
C LYS A 51 -18.36 -54.81 -46.41
N THR A 52 -19.33 -54.59 -47.31
CA THR A 52 -19.84 -53.31 -47.84
C THR A 52 -21.06 -52.71 -47.10
N ALA A 53 -21.17 -51.37 -47.01
CA ALA A 53 -22.45 -50.60 -47.05
C ALA A 53 -22.23 -49.07 -47.18
N GLU A 54 -23.12 -48.37 -47.89
CA GLU A 54 -23.08 -46.91 -48.18
C GLU A 54 -24.14 -46.09 -47.38
N PRO A 55 -24.16 -44.73 -47.45
CA PRO A 55 -24.78 -43.89 -46.41
C PRO A 55 -26.28 -43.60 -46.61
N ARG A 56 -26.96 -43.18 -45.52
CA ARG A 56 -28.32 -42.62 -45.58
C ARG A 56 -28.43 -41.27 -44.89
N ALA A 57 -28.72 -40.24 -45.68
CA ALA A 57 -28.99 -38.89 -45.19
C ALA A 57 -30.31 -38.80 -44.41
N ILE A 58 -30.35 -37.95 -43.38
CA ILE A 58 -31.58 -37.33 -42.89
C ILE A 58 -31.52 -35.85 -43.26
N LYS A 59 -32.44 -35.43 -44.13
CA LYS A 59 -32.58 -34.06 -44.62
C LYS A 59 -33.37 -33.19 -43.63
N ALA A 60 -33.06 -31.90 -43.70
CA ALA A 60 -33.97 -30.76 -43.46
C ALA A 60 -34.50 -30.52 -42.03
N LYS A 61 -33.96 -29.46 -41.39
CA LYS A 61 -34.77 -28.28 -41.07
C LYS A 61 -33.97 -26.98 -41.08
N VAL A 62 -33.66 -26.47 -42.28
CA VAL A 62 -33.45 -25.03 -42.47
C VAL A 62 -34.79 -24.46 -42.93
N SER A 63 -35.51 -23.84 -41.99
CA SER A 63 -36.73 -23.07 -42.27
C SER A 63 -36.67 -21.82 -41.40
N ALA A 64 -36.61 -20.65 -42.03
CA ALA A 64 -36.47 -19.37 -41.36
C ALA A 64 -37.68 -18.99 -40.49
N SER A 65 -37.52 -17.91 -39.74
CA SER A 65 -38.53 -17.28 -38.86
C SER A 65 -38.69 -17.87 -37.45
N SER A 66 -37.67 -17.64 -36.62
CA SER A 66 -37.89 -16.96 -35.35
C SER A 66 -36.67 -16.08 -35.07
N ILE A 67 -36.80 -14.77 -35.25
CA ILE A 67 -35.80 -13.81 -34.78
C ILE A 67 -35.77 -13.93 -33.25
N PRO A 68 -34.63 -14.23 -32.61
CA PRO A 68 -34.50 -14.02 -31.18
C PRO A 68 -34.40 -12.51 -30.96
N GLU A 69 -35.51 -11.86 -30.63
CA GLU A 69 -35.46 -10.51 -30.03
C GLU A 69 -34.86 -10.63 -28.62
N SER A 70 -33.53 -10.74 -28.56
CA SER A 70 -32.66 -10.19 -27.52
C SER A 70 -31.21 -10.62 -27.74
N ASP A 71 -30.60 -10.08 -28.81
CA ASP A 71 -29.23 -9.58 -28.66
C ASP A 71 -29.26 -8.42 -27.65
N LEU A 72 -29.42 -8.77 -26.37
CA LEU A 72 -29.34 -7.86 -25.26
C LEU A 72 -27.87 -7.44 -25.17
N SER A 73 -27.56 -6.37 -25.89
CA SER A 73 -26.20 -5.95 -26.21
C SER A 73 -25.27 -6.03 -25.00
N LEU A 74 -24.17 -6.79 -25.15
CA LEU A 74 -23.09 -6.82 -24.15
C LEU A 74 -22.57 -5.42 -23.82
N ALA A 75 -22.66 -4.46 -24.75
CA ALA A 75 -22.32 -3.06 -24.52
C ALA A 75 -23.34 -2.32 -23.64
N ASP A 76 -24.64 -2.67 -23.68
CA ASP A 76 -25.67 -2.03 -22.84
C ASP A 76 -25.81 -2.71 -21.46
N ILE A 77 -25.58 -4.03 -21.39
CA ILE A 77 -25.35 -4.75 -20.13
C ILE A 77 -24.12 -4.21 -19.39
N GLY A 78 -23.06 -3.85 -20.11
CA GLY A 78 -21.90 -3.15 -19.55
C GLY A 78 -22.28 -1.79 -18.93
N ARG A 79 -23.15 -1.03 -19.60
CA ARG A 79 -23.61 0.29 -19.14
C ARG A 79 -24.41 0.24 -17.84
N ARG A 80 -25.20 -0.82 -17.60
CA ARG A 80 -25.93 -1.06 -16.34
C ARG A 80 -25.10 -1.70 -15.23
N ARG A 81 -23.92 -2.25 -15.51
CA ARG A 81 -22.99 -2.81 -14.50
C ARG A 81 -21.97 -1.81 -13.96
N ALA A 82 -21.77 -0.67 -14.62
CA ALA A 82 -21.28 0.50 -13.90
C ALA A 82 -22.26 0.80 -12.76
N HIS A 83 -21.77 1.02 -11.54
CA HIS A 83 -22.59 1.48 -10.43
C HIS A 83 -22.46 3.02 -10.31
N PRO A 84 -23.16 3.84 -11.13
CA PRO A 84 -22.97 5.29 -11.14
C PRO A 84 -23.26 5.90 -9.77
N ALA A 85 -24.23 5.36 -9.03
CA ALA A 85 -24.54 5.78 -7.67
C ALA A 85 -23.39 5.55 -6.67
N ARG A 86 -22.61 4.47 -6.82
CA ARG A 86 -21.44 4.21 -5.95
C ARG A 86 -20.29 5.18 -6.28
N TRP A 87 -20.04 5.43 -7.56
CA TRP A 87 -19.06 6.43 -7.99
C TRP A 87 -19.46 7.85 -7.57
N ALA A 88 -20.74 8.22 -7.72
CA ALA A 88 -21.28 9.50 -7.25
C ALA A 88 -21.15 9.64 -5.71
N ALA A 89 -21.43 8.57 -4.96
CA ALA A 89 -21.22 8.56 -3.51
C ALA A 89 -19.74 8.74 -3.14
N TYR A 90 -18.80 8.04 -3.80
CA TYR A 90 -17.36 8.24 -3.56
C TYR A 90 -16.90 9.66 -3.89
N ILE A 91 -17.32 10.22 -5.03
CA ILE A 91 -17.01 11.62 -5.41
C ILE A 91 -17.57 12.59 -4.37
N LEU A 92 -18.81 12.40 -3.92
CA LEU A 92 -19.44 13.22 -2.87
C LEU A 92 -18.67 13.12 -1.55
N THR A 93 -18.28 11.91 -1.12
CA THR A 93 -17.46 11.70 0.08
C THR A 93 -16.11 12.41 -0.01
N VAL A 94 -15.42 12.32 -1.14
CA VAL A 94 -14.14 13.02 -1.38
C VAL A 94 -14.33 14.55 -1.37
N LEU A 95 -15.37 15.08 -2.02
CA LEU A 95 -15.69 16.51 -2.00
C LEU A 95 -15.99 17.02 -0.59
N VAL A 96 -16.75 16.25 0.22
CA VAL A 96 -17.02 16.58 1.62
C VAL A 96 -15.73 16.56 2.45
N ALA A 97 -14.85 15.57 2.25
CA ALA A 97 -13.55 15.47 2.91
C ALA A 97 -12.56 16.59 2.52
N ILE A 98 -12.73 17.20 1.35
CA ILE A 98 -11.97 18.39 0.94
C ILE A 98 -12.55 19.66 1.59
N ILE A 99 -13.85 19.91 1.40
CA ILE A 99 -14.46 21.21 1.71
C ILE A 99 -14.68 21.40 3.22
N GLY A 100 -15.28 20.40 3.89
CA GLY A 100 -15.70 20.51 5.28
C GLY A 100 -14.52 20.70 6.25
N PRO A 101 -13.51 19.81 6.23
CA PRO A 101 -12.34 19.90 7.10
C PRO A 101 -11.51 21.15 6.86
N TYR A 102 -11.29 21.58 5.61
CA TYR A 102 -10.57 22.82 5.31
C TYR A 102 -11.30 24.05 5.88
N TRP A 103 -12.62 24.12 5.69
CA TRP A 103 -13.43 25.21 6.24
C TRP A 103 -13.40 25.22 7.78
N LEU A 104 -13.46 24.05 8.43
CA LEU A 104 -13.37 23.93 9.89
C LEU A 104 -11.99 24.37 10.42
N GLY A 105 -10.90 23.92 9.79
CA GLY A 105 -9.55 24.34 10.17
C GLY A 105 -9.34 25.84 10.01
N ARG A 106 -9.81 26.40 8.89
CA ARG A 106 -9.71 27.84 8.60
C ARG A 106 -10.54 28.71 9.56
N THR A 107 -11.75 28.28 9.89
CA THR A 107 -12.60 29.01 10.85
C THR A 107 -12.04 28.94 12.27
N LEU A 108 -11.43 27.82 12.68
CA LEU A 108 -10.73 27.72 13.96
C LEU A 108 -9.50 28.63 13.99
N ALA A 109 -8.69 28.65 12.93
CA ALA A 109 -7.50 29.50 12.81
C ALA A 109 -7.79 31.00 12.91
N VAL A 110 -8.88 31.47 12.30
CA VAL A 110 -9.24 32.90 12.24
C VAL A 110 -10.07 33.34 13.45
N ASN A 111 -11.00 32.52 13.93
CA ASN A 111 -11.94 32.94 14.99
C ASN A 111 -11.45 32.58 16.40
N ASN A 112 -10.55 31.60 16.53
CA ASN A 112 -10.11 31.04 17.83
C ASN A 112 -8.58 30.96 17.93
N THR A 113 -7.84 31.87 17.28
CA THR A 113 -6.38 31.84 17.16
C THR A 113 -5.69 31.74 18.52
N ALA A 114 -6.11 32.51 19.52
CA ALA A 114 -5.51 32.49 20.86
C ALA A 114 -5.67 31.13 21.56
N TRP A 115 -6.83 30.47 21.43
CA TRP A 115 -7.06 29.13 21.95
C TRP A 115 -6.19 28.09 21.24
N LEU A 116 -6.08 28.19 19.91
CA LEU A 116 -5.27 27.29 19.10
C LEU A 116 -3.78 27.43 19.41
N VAL A 117 -3.27 28.65 19.51
CA VAL A 117 -1.88 28.95 19.91
C VAL A 117 -1.59 28.41 21.31
N ALA A 118 -2.51 28.58 22.28
CA ALA A 118 -2.30 28.06 23.64
C ALA A 118 -2.17 26.53 23.71
N HIS A 119 -2.78 25.79 22.77
CA HIS A 119 -2.63 24.33 22.70
C HIS A 119 -1.41 23.89 21.88
N LEU A 120 -1.02 24.67 20.86
CA LEU A 120 0.12 24.35 20.00
C LEU A 120 1.47 24.88 20.50
N SER A 121 1.49 25.89 21.38
CA SER A 121 2.72 26.49 21.90
C SER A 121 3.55 25.56 22.80
N GLY A 122 2.95 24.48 23.31
CA GLY A 122 3.65 23.39 23.98
C GLY A 122 4.35 22.41 23.04
N ILE A 123 4.21 22.56 21.72
CA ILE A 123 4.78 21.69 20.69
C ILE A 123 5.88 22.44 19.94
N ASP A 124 7.08 21.84 19.84
CA ASP A 124 8.16 22.35 18.99
C ASP A 124 7.66 22.46 17.52
N PRO A 125 7.87 23.59 16.82
CA PRO A 125 7.62 23.72 15.39
C PRO A 125 8.08 22.51 14.56
N ARG A 126 9.23 21.89 14.88
CA ARG A 126 9.70 20.65 14.22
C ARG A 126 8.73 19.49 14.36
N GLY A 127 8.09 19.34 15.51
CA GLY A 127 7.04 18.35 15.74
C GLY A 127 5.80 18.64 14.89
N ILE A 128 5.41 19.91 14.76
CA ILE A 128 4.28 20.32 13.91
C ILE A 128 4.56 20.04 12.43
N ALA A 129 5.77 20.35 11.95
CA ALA A 129 6.21 20.01 10.60
C ALA A 129 6.22 18.50 10.32
N LEU A 130 6.68 17.70 11.28
CA LEU A 130 6.66 16.24 11.19
C LEU A 130 5.23 15.69 11.16
N VAL A 131 4.32 16.21 11.98
CA VAL A 131 2.91 15.77 11.99
C VAL A 131 2.21 16.13 10.68
N SER A 132 2.38 17.35 10.16
CA SER A 132 1.73 17.77 8.91
C SER A 132 2.31 17.04 7.70
N TRP A 133 3.62 16.80 7.65
CA TRP A 133 4.25 15.92 6.67
C TRP A 133 3.68 14.49 6.75
N ALA A 134 3.63 13.90 7.94
CA ALA A 134 3.17 12.51 8.12
C ALA A 134 1.71 12.33 7.69
N VAL A 135 0.83 13.27 8.02
CA VAL A 135 -0.57 13.28 7.55
C VAL A 135 -0.61 13.30 6.03
N THR A 136 0.14 14.19 5.39
CA THR A 136 0.17 14.35 3.93
C THR A 136 0.72 13.11 3.22
N VAL A 137 1.81 12.52 3.72
CA VAL A 137 2.37 11.26 3.20
C VAL A 137 1.38 10.10 3.37
N VAL A 138 0.66 10.02 4.49
CA VAL A 138 -0.40 9.01 4.69
C VAL A 138 -1.55 9.20 3.70
N THR A 139 -1.95 10.44 3.35
CA THR A 139 -2.93 10.69 2.28
C THR A 139 -2.43 10.15 0.94
N PHE A 140 -1.19 10.48 0.54
CA PHE A 140 -0.63 10.04 -0.74
C PHE A 140 -0.41 8.53 -0.81
N VAL A 141 0.05 7.90 0.28
CA VAL A 141 0.17 6.42 0.37
C VAL A 141 -1.21 5.77 0.35
N GLY A 142 -2.19 6.32 1.06
CA GLY A 142 -3.58 5.86 1.03
C GLY A 142 -4.17 5.91 -0.38
N LEU A 143 -3.97 7.02 -1.10
CA LEU A 143 -4.39 7.19 -2.49
C LEU A 143 -3.70 6.19 -3.42
N ALA A 144 -2.38 6.06 -3.32
CA ALA A 144 -1.60 5.14 -4.15
C ALA A 144 -2.04 3.68 -3.93
N MET A 145 -2.21 3.25 -2.67
CA MET A 145 -2.66 1.90 -2.34
C MET A 145 -4.13 1.65 -2.70
N ALA A 146 -4.98 2.67 -2.62
CA ALA A 146 -6.37 2.59 -3.09
C ALA A 146 -6.44 2.34 -4.60
N VAL A 147 -5.49 2.84 -5.39
CA VAL A 147 -5.39 2.61 -6.85
C VAL A 147 -4.69 1.29 -7.20
N VAL A 148 -3.59 0.96 -6.51
CA VAL A 148 -2.74 -0.21 -6.84
C VAL A 148 -3.37 -1.54 -6.41
N VAL A 149 -4.07 -1.57 -5.26
CA VAL A 149 -4.71 -2.78 -4.73
C VAL A 149 -6.17 -2.81 -5.15
N SER A 150 -6.71 -3.99 -5.47
CA SER A 150 -8.12 -4.16 -5.80
C SER A 150 -8.66 -5.48 -5.20
N PRO A 151 -9.78 -5.48 -4.45
CA PRO A 151 -10.54 -4.33 -3.94
C PRO A 151 -9.90 -3.72 -2.68
N SER A 152 -9.78 -2.40 -2.63
CA SER A 152 -8.97 -1.66 -1.64
C SER A 152 -9.78 -0.77 -0.68
N TRP A 153 -11.01 -1.17 -0.34
CA TRP A 153 -11.90 -0.39 0.56
C TRP A 153 -11.25 0.14 1.85
N PRO A 154 -10.39 -0.61 2.60
CA PRO A 154 -9.68 -0.04 3.75
C PRO A 154 -8.70 1.09 3.36
N TRP A 155 -7.99 0.97 2.23
CA TRP A 155 -7.11 2.04 1.74
C TRP A 155 -7.88 3.26 1.26
N LEU A 156 -9.09 3.08 0.72
CA LEU A 156 -9.98 4.20 0.42
C LEU A 156 -10.44 4.93 1.70
N ILE A 157 -10.69 4.21 2.80
CA ILE A 157 -10.97 4.83 4.11
C ILE A 157 -9.73 5.58 4.61
N VAL A 158 -8.54 4.98 4.55
CA VAL A 158 -7.27 5.64 4.92
C VAL A 158 -7.05 6.90 4.07
N PHE A 159 -7.31 6.86 2.77
CA PHE A 159 -7.25 8.01 1.89
C PHE A 159 -8.25 9.10 2.29
N VAL A 160 -9.52 8.77 2.49
CA VAL A 160 -10.57 9.77 2.84
C VAL A 160 -10.32 10.39 4.21
N VAL A 161 -9.88 9.61 5.20
CA VAL A 161 -9.53 10.12 6.54
C VAL A 161 -8.24 10.93 6.50
N GLY A 162 -7.20 10.45 5.79
CA GLY A 162 -5.96 11.18 5.57
C GLY A 162 -6.21 12.53 4.90
N LEU A 163 -6.99 12.54 3.82
CA LEU A 163 -7.42 13.74 3.11
C LEU A 163 -8.19 14.69 4.03
N ALA A 164 -9.14 14.20 4.84
CA ALA A 164 -9.84 15.04 5.79
C ALA A 164 -8.90 15.67 6.84
N CYS A 165 -7.94 14.90 7.38
CA CYS A 165 -6.93 15.39 8.30
C CYS A 165 -5.99 16.41 7.63
N GLU A 166 -5.50 16.13 6.43
CA GLU A 166 -4.63 17.02 5.65
C GLU A 166 -5.32 18.34 5.35
N GLN A 167 -6.58 18.30 4.91
CA GLN A 167 -7.35 19.48 4.59
C GLN A 167 -7.69 20.29 5.85
N PHE A 168 -7.93 19.64 6.99
CA PHE A 168 -8.03 20.32 8.29
C PHE A 168 -6.72 21.04 8.67
N VAL A 169 -5.56 20.37 8.58
CA VAL A 169 -4.25 20.99 8.85
C VAL A 169 -3.97 22.14 7.88
N ALA A 170 -4.25 21.96 6.58
CA ALA A 170 -4.13 22.99 5.54
C ALA A 170 -5.05 24.20 5.81
N GLY A 171 -6.23 23.97 6.39
CA GLY A 171 -7.13 25.01 6.89
C GLY A 171 -6.52 25.76 8.06
N LEU A 172 -5.98 25.06 9.06
CA LEU A 172 -5.33 25.66 10.23
C LEU A 172 -4.14 26.54 9.84
N CYS A 173 -3.22 26.03 9.02
CA CYS A 173 -2.01 26.75 8.64
C CYS A 173 -2.21 27.77 7.50
N ILE A 174 -3.44 27.90 6.99
CA ILE A 174 -3.81 28.79 5.88
C ILE A 174 -2.92 28.53 4.66
N LEU A 175 -2.93 27.28 4.19
CA LEU A 175 -2.01 26.75 3.19
C LEU A 175 -1.94 27.64 1.94
N LYS A 176 -0.72 28.11 1.67
CA LYS A 176 -0.37 29.02 0.58
C LYS A 176 1.11 28.84 0.24
N THR A 177 1.52 29.05 -1.00
CA THR A 177 2.95 29.00 -1.37
C THR A 177 3.75 30.13 -0.72
N ASN A 178 3.20 31.34 -0.71
CA ASN A 178 3.73 32.51 -0.01
C ASN A 178 3.13 32.62 1.41
N PHE A 179 3.25 31.56 2.21
CA PHE A 179 2.60 31.49 3.53
C PHE A 179 3.21 32.45 4.56
N TRP A 180 4.52 32.70 4.53
CA TRP A 180 5.26 33.53 5.50
C TRP A 180 4.56 34.85 5.89
N TYR A 181 4.05 35.59 4.91
CA TYR A 181 3.27 36.81 5.15
C TYR A 181 1.80 36.54 5.50
N SER A 182 1.21 35.47 4.96
CA SER A 182 -0.21 35.15 5.09
C SER A 182 -0.58 34.60 6.47
N THR A 183 0.33 33.85 7.09
CA THR A 183 0.19 33.32 8.46
C THR A 183 0.49 34.39 9.49
N TYR A 184 1.51 35.24 9.27
CA TYR A 184 1.84 36.35 10.17
C TYR A 184 0.66 37.29 10.42
N VAL A 185 -0.13 37.61 9.39
CA VAL A 185 -1.35 38.44 9.52
C VAL A 185 -2.41 37.82 10.45
N VAL A 186 -2.43 36.51 10.64
CA VAL A 186 -3.42 35.81 11.50
C VAL A 186 -2.84 35.40 12.84
N TYR A 187 -1.62 34.87 12.87
CA TYR A 187 -0.96 34.29 14.04
C TYR A 187 0.06 35.21 14.73
N GLY A 188 0.40 36.35 14.12
CA GLY A 188 1.39 37.29 14.64
C GLY A 188 2.74 36.63 14.93
N GLU A 189 3.28 36.91 16.11
CA GLU A 189 4.56 36.36 16.60
C GLU A 189 4.57 34.82 16.71
N HIS A 190 3.39 34.17 16.79
CA HIS A 190 3.28 32.71 16.83
C HIS A 190 3.13 32.05 15.44
N SER A 191 3.31 32.82 14.36
CA SER A 191 3.23 32.31 12.97
C SER A 191 4.20 31.18 12.66
N GLY A 192 5.31 31.03 13.41
CA GLY A 192 6.23 29.90 13.30
C GLY A 192 5.56 28.52 13.39
N LEU A 193 4.51 28.38 14.21
CA LEU A 193 3.75 27.13 14.35
C LEU A 193 2.99 26.79 13.06
N ALA A 194 2.30 27.77 12.48
CA ALA A 194 1.59 27.62 11.21
C ALA A 194 2.56 27.46 10.01
N ASN A 195 3.71 28.14 10.05
CA ASN A 195 4.75 28.05 9.03
C ASN A 195 5.38 26.67 8.98
N ALA A 196 5.61 26.06 10.15
CA ALA A 196 6.08 24.68 10.24
C ALA A 196 5.08 23.68 9.65
N ALA A 197 3.79 23.84 9.96
CA ALA A 197 2.73 23.01 9.36
C ALA A 197 2.72 23.11 7.82
N ASN A 198 2.80 24.33 7.28
CA ASN A 198 2.90 24.59 5.83
C ASN A 198 4.13 23.91 5.22
N LEU A 199 5.29 24.03 5.85
CA LEU A 199 6.53 23.42 5.37
C LEU A 199 6.47 21.89 5.33
N GLY A 200 5.81 21.24 6.31
CA GLY A 200 5.62 19.78 6.28
C GLY A 200 4.74 19.31 5.12
N ILE A 201 3.63 20.00 4.84
CA ILE A 201 2.76 19.70 3.68
C ILE A 201 3.51 19.94 2.36
N LEU A 202 4.22 21.07 2.25
CA LEU A 202 4.99 21.40 1.04
C LEU A 202 6.18 20.46 0.83
N ALA A 203 6.83 19.98 1.89
CA ALA A 203 7.88 18.97 1.81
C ALA A 203 7.35 17.64 1.26
N ALA A 204 6.21 17.16 1.74
CA ALA A 204 5.57 15.96 1.21
C ALA A 204 5.14 16.13 -0.26
N GLY A 205 4.53 17.28 -0.60
CA GLY A 205 4.21 17.60 -2.00
C GLY A 205 5.44 17.63 -2.90
N ALA A 206 6.57 18.15 -2.42
CA ALA A 206 7.84 18.16 -3.14
C ALA A 206 8.48 16.77 -3.25
N GLY A 207 8.42 15.95 -2.20
CA GLY A 207 8.88 14.55 -2.19
C GLY A 207 8.16 13.71 -3.25
N VAL A 208 6.82 13.75 -3.24
CA VAL A 208 5.96 13.15 -4.28
C VAL A 208 6.32 13.64 -5.68
N ALA A 209 6.52 14.95 -5.88
CA ALA A 209 6.83 15.51 -7.19
C ALA A 209 8.21 15.05 -7.71
N VAL A 210 9.24 15.08 -6.85
CA VAL A 210 10.58 14.59 -7.18
C VAL A 210 10.55 13.09 -7.47
N PHE A 211 9.84 12.31 -6.66
CA PHE A 211 9.65 10.88 -6.89
C PHE A 211 8.95 10.59 -8.23
N ALA A 212 7.88 11.33 -8.57
CA ALA A 212 7.18 11.16 -9.83
C ALA A 212 8.08 11.44 -11.05
N VAL A 213 8.86 12.53 -11.01
CA VAL A 213 9.82 12.88 -12.07
C VAL A 213 10.93 11.82 -12.18
N LEU A 214 11.52 11.41 -11.06
CA LEU A 214 12.58 10.39 -11.04
C LEU A 214 12.06 9.03 -11.52
N TRP A 215 10.88 8.59 -11.08
CA TRP A 215 10.29 7.31 -11.49
C TRP A 215 9.95 7.30 -12.98
N VAL A 216 9.30 8.34 -13.50
CA VAL A 216 9.02 8.45 -14.95
C VAL A 216 10.32 8.51 -15.76
N GLY A 217 11.32 9.28 -15.30
CA GLY A 217 12.64 9.30 -15.93
C GLY A 217 13.31 7.93 -15.96
N LEU A 218 13.21 7.16 -14.85
CA LEU A 218 13.74 5.81 -14.76
C LEU A 218 13.05 4.85 -15.72
N LEU A 219 11.73 4.95 -15.87
CA LEU A 219 10.94 4.14 -16.83
C LEU A 219 11.28 4.45 -18.30
N VAL A 220 11.70 5.67 -18.62
CA VAL A 220 12.08 6.09 -19.99
C VAL A 220 13.54 5.74 -20.30
N VAL A 221 14.45 5.94 -19.36
CA VAL A 221 15.90 5.82 -19.59
C VAL A 221 16.40 4.38 -19.43
N ILE A 222 15.82 3.58 -18.52
CA ILE A 222 16.39 2.29 -18.12
C ILE A 222 15.82 1.12 -18.92
N LYS A 223 16.70 0.41 -19.62
CA LYS A 223 16.39 -0.86 -20.29
C LYS A 223 15.94 -1.91 -19.28
N LYS A 224 14.94 -2.72 -19.64
CA LYS A 224 14.31 -3.75 -18.78
C LYS A 224 15.32 -4.74 -18.17
N ASP A 225 16.40 -5.03 -18.88
CA ASP A 225 17.43 -6.01 -18.50
C ASP A 225 18.55 -5.39 -17.62
N SER A 226 18.49 -4.10 -17.33
CA SER A 226 19.45 -3.41 -16.46
C SER A 226 19.24 -3.77 -14.99
N PRO A 227 20.29 -3.93 -14.17
CA PRO A 227 20.14 -4.12 -12.72
C PRO A 227 19.36 -2.99 -12.02
N PHE A 228 19.39 -1.77 -12.58
CA PHE A 228 18.62 -0.64 -12.05
C PHE A 228 17.10 -0.75 -12.27
N ASN A 229 16.63 -1.67 -13.12
CA ASN A 229 15.19 -1.96 -13.28
C ASN A 229 14.54 -2.46 -11.97
N VAL A 230 15.34 -2.94 -10.99
CA VAL A 230 14.86 -3.27 -9.64
C VAL A 230 14.15 -2.07 -8.98
N LEU A 231 14.66 -0.85 -9.13
CA LEU A 231 14.09 0.37 -8.54
C LEU A 231 12.69 0.73 -9.05
N THR A 232 12.33 0.30 -10.26
CA THR A 232 10.96 0.48 -10.80
C THR A 232 9.99 -0.62 -10.37
N ARG A 233 10.47 -1.69 -9.72
CA ARG A 233 9.66 -2.83 -9.31
C ARG A 233 8.97 -2.54 -7.99
N SER A 234 7.64 -2.71 -7.96
CA SER A 234 6.70 -2.44 -6.85
C SER A 234 7.31 -2.05 -5.49
N TRP A 235 7.88 -3.01 -4.75
CA TRP A 235 8.40 -2.77 -3.39
C TRP A 235 9.64 -1.88 -3.33
N SER A 236 10.54 -1.93 -4.32
CA SER A 236 11.72 -1.07 -4.35
C SER A 236 11.35 0.37 -4.73
N SER A 237 10.35 0.55 -5.60
CA SER A 237 9.79 1.87 -5.94
C SER A 237 9.12 2.52 -4.73
N PHE A 238 8.41 1.72 -3.91
CA PHE A 238 7.81 2.18 -2.65
C PHE A 238 8.85 2.58 -1.58
N ILE A 239 9.98 1.87 -1.51
CA ILE A 239 11.12 2.27 -0.65
C ILE A 239 11.77 3.56 -1.19
N LEU A 240 11.97 3.68 -2.50
CA LEU A 240 12.53 4.88 -3.13
C LEU A 240 11.68 6.13 -2.83
N PHE A 241 10.35 5.99 -2.88
CA PHE A 241 9.41 7.03 -2.46
C PHE A 241 9.68 7.48 -1.02
N PHE A 242 9.72 6.56 -0.05
CA PHE A 242 9.97 6.91 1.36
C PHE A 242 11.36 7.50 1.61
N VAL A 243 12.39 7.10 0.85
CA VAL A 243 13.73 7.72 0.96
C VAL A 243 13.69 9.18 0.52
N LEU A 244 12.97 9.50 -0.56
CA LEU A 244 12.82 10.88 -1.06
C LEU A 244 11.94 11.72 -0.13
N GLU A 245 10.86 11.15 0.40
CA GLU A 245 10.02 11.79 1.42
C GLU A 245 10.80 12.11 2.70
N PHE A 246 11.57 11.15 3.21
CA PHE A 246 12.40 11.36 4.39
C PHE A 246 13.50 12.40 4.12
N ALA A 247 14.11 12.40 2.93
CA ALA A 247 15.06 13.44 2.54
C ALA A 247 14.41 14.84 2.48
N ALA A 248 13.20 14.96 1.94
CA ALA A 248 12.45 16.22 1.91
C ALA A 248 12.11 16.71 3.33
N LEU A 249 11.68 15.80 4.22
CA LEU A 249 11.46 16.11 5.64
C LEU A 249 12.76 16.57 6.33
N LEU A 250 13.88 15.86 6.13
CA LEU A 250 15.18 16.25 6.71
C LEU A 250 15.62 17.65 6.25
N ILE A 251 15.39 18.01 4.98
CA ILE A 251 15.68 19.34 4.46
C ILE A 251 14.85 20.42 5.18
N VAL A 252 13.58 20.17 5.51
CA VAL A 252 12.78 21.11 6.32
C VAL A 252 13.24 21.16 7.78
N LEU A 253 13.47 20.01 8.41
CA LEU A 253 13.82 19.92 9.83
C LEU A 253 15.21 20.51 10.16
N PHE A 254 16.17 20.36 9.24
CA PHE A 254 17.59 20.70 9.46
C PHE A 254 18.15 21.77 8.51
N GLY A 255 17.53 22.03 7.35
CA GLY A 255 17.98 23.03 6.36
C GLY A 255 17.69 24.48 6.73
N GLY A 256 17.38 24.78 8.00
CA GLY A 256 17.12 26.15 8.49
C GLY A 256 15.75 26.74 8.12
N LEU A 257 14.96 26.08 7.26
CA LEU A 257 13.66 26.56 6.79
C LEU A 257 12.63 26.80 7.91
N LEU A 258 12.73 26.09 9.04
CA LEU A 258 11.89 26.33 10.22
C LEU A 258 12.35 27.53 11.08
N ASN A 259 13.57 28.03 10.86
CA ASN A 259 14.18 29.10 11.63
C ASN A 259 14.13 30.47 10.90
N THR A 260 13.49 30.56 9.74
CA THR A 260 13.33 31.82 8.99
C THR A 260 12.06 32.61 9.37
N VAL A 261 11.57 32.41 10.60
CA VAL A 261 10.53 33.23 11.26
C VAL A 261 11.17 34.26 12.18
#